data_AF-A0A9J6H834-F1
#
_entry.id   AF-A0A9J6H834-F1
#
_cell.length_a   1.000
_cell.length_b   1.000
_cell.length_c   1.000
_cell.angle_alpha   90.00
_cell.angle_beta   90.00
_cell.angle_gamma   90.00
#
_symmetry.space_group_name_H-M   'P 1'
#
loop_
_entity.id
_entity.type
_entity.pdbx_description
1 polymer ?
#
loop_
_entity_poly.entity_id
_entity_poly.type
_entity_poly.pdbx_seq_one_letter_code
_entity_poly.pdbx_strand_id
1 'polypeptide(L)'
;MQRAQCLESAQETIFVDSTASCDTTSSTVTVLLAATKGGAVPIAVLIHSSQTKEGYALAFHLLSHCYPTCFGNNQVQFFKA
;
A
#
# COMPACT_ATOMS: atom_id res chain seq x y z
N MET A 1 0.65 -21.89 -2.00
CA MET A 1 1.23 -20.61 -2.47
C MET A 1 1.31 -19.65 -1.29
N GLN A 2 2.45 -18.99 -1.07
CA GLN A 2 2.63 -18.01 0.01
C GLN A 2 2.17 -16.63 -0.47
N ARG A 3 1.52 -15.84 0.39
CA ARG A 3 1.15 -14.45 0.04
C ARG A 3 2.42 -13.60 -0.10
N ALA A 4 2.44 -12.70 -1.08
CA ALA A 4 3.58 -11.80 -1.32
C ALA A 4 3.91 -10.92 -0.10
N GLN A 5 2.90 -10.54 0.69
CA GLN A 5 3.04 -9.84 1.98
C GLN A 5 3.91 -10.58 3.01
N CYS A 6 4.02 -11.91 2.90
CA CYS A 6 4.79 -12.75 3.82
C CYS A 6 6.21 -13.06 3.32
N LEU A 7 6.62 -12.49 2.19
CA LEU A 7 7.98 -12.64 1.66
C LEU A 7 8.91 -11.64 2.36
N GLU A 8 10.19 -12.00 2.50
CA GLU A 8 11.22 -11.11 3.05
C GLU A 8 11.34 -9.80 2.26
N SER A 9 11.20 -9.88 0.93
CA SER A 9 11.18 -8.72 0.03
C SER A 9 10.10 -7.68 0.35
N ALA A 10 9.02 -8.05 1.05
CA ALA A 10 7.97 -7.12 1.47
C ALA A 10 8.37 -6.29 2.72
N GLN A 11 9.51 -6.58 3.34
CA GLN A 11 10.08 -5.83 4.47
C GLN A 11 11.12 -4.80 4.03
N GLU A 12 11.57 -4.88 2.77
CA GLU A 12 12.62 -4.04 2.23
C GLU A 12 12.04 -2.79 1.56
N THR A 13 12.10 -2.73 0.22
CA THR A 13 11.63 -1.60 -0.58
C THR A 13 10.25 -1.89 -1.15
N ILE A 14 9.30 -1.00 -0.84
CA ILE A 14 7.96 -1.01 -1.41
C ILE A 14 7.83 0.12 -2.42
N PHE A 15 7.52 -0.22 -3.66
CA PHE A 15 7.12 0.75 -4.67
C PHE A 15 5.63 1.06 -4.52
N VAL A 16 5.29 2.33 -4.63
CA VAL A 16 3.91 2.81 -4.56
C VAL A 16 3.61 3.50 -5.89
N ASP A 17 2.65 2.96 -6.63
CA ASP A 17 2.14 3.56 -7.85
C ASP A 17 0.68 3.95 -7.65
N SER A 18 0.27 5.12 -8.14
CA SER A 18 -1.08 5.63 -7.95
C SER A 18 -1.61 6.24 -9.23
N THR A 19 -2.84 5.90 -9.55
CA THR A 19 -3.60 6.50 -10.64
C THR A 19 -4.95 6.97 -10.11
N ALA A 20 -5.50 8.03 -10.71
CA ALA A 20 -6.79 8.58 -10.29
C ALA A 20 -7.75 8.68 -11.48
N SER A 21 -9.04 8.59 -11.18
CA SER A 21 -10.10 8.86 -12.14
C SER A 21 -10.14 10.35 -12.49
N CYS A 22 -10.50 10.64 -13.73
CA CYS A 22 -10.79 11.99 -14.20
C CYS A 22 -12.29 12.34 -14.09
N ASP A 23 -13.05 11.58 -13.29
CA ASP A 23 -14.48 11.78 -13.09
C ASP A 23 -14.75 12.56 -11.79
N THR A 24 -16.03 12.83 -11.52
CA THR A 24 -16.44 13.57 -10.32
C THR A 24 -16.21 12.81 -9.02
N THR A 25 -15.89 11.51 -9.08
CA THR A 25 -15.64 10.71 -7.87
C THR A 25 -14.24 10.94 -7.31
N SER A 26 -13.30 11.39 -8.16
CA SER A 26 -11.87 11.55 -7.80
C SER A 26 -11.29 10.29 -7.14
N SER A 27 -11.74 9.10 -7.55
CA SER A 27 -11.29 7.82 -7.01
C SER A 27 -9.83 7.60 -7.38
N THR A 28 -9.01 7.28 -6.38
CA THR A 28 -7.60 6.94 -6.56
C THR A 28 -7.39 5.47 -6.26
N VAL A 29 -6.67 4.79 -7.16
CA VAL A 29 -6.19 3.43 -6.97
C VAL A 29 -4.69 3.50 -6.73
N THR A 30 -4.25 2.97 -5.60
CA THR A 30 -2.85 2.93 -5.20
C THR A 30 -2.41 1.47 -5.04
N VAL A 31 -1.40 1.08 -5.80
CA VAL A 31 -0.84 -0.27 -5.79
C VAL A 31 0.50 -0.25 -5.05
N LEU A 32 0.65 -1.14 -4.08
CA LEU A 32 1.90 -1.34 -3.35
C LEU A 32 2.56 -2.60 -3.89
N LEU A 33 3.83 -2.50 -4.27
CA LEU A 33 4.59 -3.55 -4.92
C LEU A 33 5.88 -3.82 -4.15
N ALA A 34 6.13 -5.09 -3.80
CA ALA A 34 7.40 -5.52 -3.25
C ALA A 34 8.41 -5.75 -4.39
N ALA A 35 9.63 -5.23 -4.23
CA ALA A 35 10.73 -5.49 -5.14
C ALA A 35 11.28 -6.90 -4.91
N THR A 36 11.15 -7.81 -5.87
CA THR A 36 11.66 -9.19 -5.75
C THR A 36 12.67 -9.51 -6.85
N LYS A 37 13.38 -10.63 -6.73
CA LYS A 37 14.25 -11.13 -7.80
C LYS A 37 13.50 -11.41 -9.12
N GLY A 38 12.19 -11.65 -9.05
CA GLY A 38 11.32 -11.84 -10.21
C GLY A 38 10.68 -10.56 -10.74
N GLY A 39 11.03 -9.39 -10.18
CA GLY A 39 10.43 -8.10 -10.49
C GLY A 39 9.48 -7.59 -9.40
N ALA A 40 8.67 -6.58 -9.74
CA ALA A 40 7.74 -5.94 -8.83
C ALA A 40 6.46 -6.79 -8.67
N VAL A 41 6.20 -7.28 -7.46
CA VAL A 41 5.04 -8.13 -7.16
C VAL A 41 4.04 -7.37 -6.28
N PRO A 42 2.75 -7.29 -6.66
CA PRO A 42 1.77 -6.53 -5.89
C PRO A 42 1.49 -7.20 -4.55
N ILE A 43 1.50 -6.40 -3.47
CA ILE A 43 1.19 -6.83 -2.10
C ILE A 43 -0.13 -6.25 -1.59
N ALA A 44 -0.56 -5.10 -2.09
CA ALA A 44 -1.86 -4.50 -1.76
C ALA A 44 -2.34 -3.57 -2.89
N VAL A 45 -3.66 -3.43 -3.00
CA VAL A 45 -4.32 -2.43 -3.83
C VAL A 45 -5.29 -1.68 -2.93
N LEU A 46 -5.17 -0.36 -2.90
CA LEU A 46 -5.97 0.53 -2.08
C LEU A 46 -6.83 1.39 -2.99
N ILE A 47 -8.09 1.57 -2.62
CA ILE A 47 -9.02 2.45 -3.30
C ILE A 47 -9.44 3.51 -2.29
N HIS A 48 -9.13 4.77 -2.58
CA HIS A 48 -9.43 5.89 -1.69
C HIS A 48 -9.78 7.15 -2.47
N SER A 49 -10.37 8.13 -1.78
CA SER A 49 -10.73 9.40 -2.39
C SER A 49 -9.50 10.30 -2.52
N SER A 50 -9.24 10.73 -3.75
CA SER A 50 -8.25 11.74 -4.15
C SER A 50 -6.79 11.42 -3.79
N GLN A 51 -5.86 12.02 -4.54
CA GLN A 51 -4.42 11.94 -4.26
C GLN A 51 -4.00 13.01 -3.24
N THR A 52 -4.55 12.91 -2.03
CA THR A 52 -4.26 13.84 -0.91
C THR A 52 -3.49 13.12 0.20
N LYS A 53 -2.76 13.87 1.02
CA LYS A 53 -2.04 13.32 2.18
C LYS A 53 -2.98 12.56 3.09
N GLU A 54 -4.16 13.11 3.36
CA GLU A 54 -5.18 12.54 4.22
C GLU A 54 -5.74 11.24 3.63
N GLY A 55 -6.00 11.21 2.31
CA GLY A 55 -6.43 10.02 1.59
C GLY A 55 -5.44 8.86 1.71
N TYR A 56 -4.15 9.12 1.46
CA TYR A 56 -3.09 8.12 1.62
C TYR A 56 -2.92 7.67 3.07
N ALA A 57 -2.94 8.61 4.02
CA ALA A 57 -2.79 8.30 5.44
C ALA A 57 -3.91 7.37 5.94
N LEU A 58 -5.16 7.65 5.58
CA LEU A 58 -6.30 6.80 5.92
C LEU A 58 -6.21 5.43 5.24
N ALA A 59 -5.84 5.38 3.96
CA ALA A 59 -5.70 4.14 3.20
C ALA A 59 -4.59 3.23 3.77
N PHE A 60 -3.42 3.79 4.08
CA PHE A 60 -2.32 3.04 4.69
C PHE A 60 -2.61 2.63 6.12
N HIS A 61 -3.28 3.50 6.90
CA HIS A 61 -3.75 3.13 8.24
C HIS A 61 -4.70 1.94 8.17
N LEU A 62 -5.69 1.96 7.27
CA LEU A 62 -6.61 0.84 7.06
C LEU A 62 -5.87 -0.45 6.67
N LEU A 63 -4.89 -0.36 5.76
CA LEU A 63 -4.06 -1.50 5.36
C LEU A 63 -3.32 -2.10 6.57
N SER A 64 -2.66 -1.28 7.39
CA SER A 64 -1.96 -1.74 8.59
C SER A 64 -2.90 -2.33 9.65
N HIS A 65 -4.11 -1.80 9.77
CA HIS A 65 -5.09 -2.24 10.75
C HIS A 65 -5.66 -3.61 10.39
N CYS A 66 -6.02 -3.80 9.11
CA CYS A 66 -6.57 -5.06 8.62
C CYS A 66 -5.50 -6.13 8.35
N TYR A 67 -4.29 -5.71 7.99
CA TYR A 67 -3.17 -6.58 7.63
C TYR A 67 -1.88 -6.11 8.33
N PRO A 68 -1.76 -6.33 9.65
CA PRO A 68 -0.63 -5.84 10.45
C PRO A 68 0.73 -6.39 10.00
N THR A 69 0.73 -7.53 9.30
CA THR A 69 1.93 -8.17 8.78
C THR A 69 2.29 -7.74 7.35
N CYS A 70 1.55 -6.80 6.74
CA CYS A 70 1.68 -6.46 5.30
C CYS A 70 3.07 -5.94 4.90
N PHE A 71 3.81 -5.37 5.85
CA PHE A 71 5.17 -4.86 5.69
C PHE A 71 6.18 -5.73 6.45
N GLY A 72 5.93 -7.04 6.45
CA GLY A 72 6.61 -8.08 7.22
C GLY A 72 6.95 -7.71 8.66
N ASN A 73 5.92 -7.29 9.41
CA ASN A 73 5.96 -6.98 10.84
C ASN A 73 6.77 -5.74 11.24
N ASN A 74 7.24 -4.93 10.28
CA ASN A 74 7.76 -3.61 10.61
C ASN A 74 6.66 -2.78 11.28
N GLN A 75 6.94 -2.20 12.45
CA GLN A 75 6.00 -1.29 13.11
C GLN A 75 5.90 0.00 12.29
N VAL A 76 4.84 0.12 11.50
CA VAL A 76 4.57 1.36 10.74
C VAL A 76 3.99 2.38 11.70
N GLN A 77 4.80 3.35 12.12
CA GLN A 77 4.33 4.50 12.89
C GLN A 77 3.68 5.51 11.93
N PHE A 78 2.35 5.60 11.97
CA PHE A 78 1.64 6.70 11.32
C PHE A 78 1.70 7.92 12.23
N PHE A 79 2.37 8.99 11.76
CA PHE A 79 2.28 10.29 12.42
C PHE A 79 0.82 10.76 12.36
N LYS A 80 0.22 11.02 13.52
CA LYS A 80 -1.05 11.76 13.57
C LYS A 80 -0.82 13.11 12.87
N ALA A 81 -1.57 13.35 11.81
CA ALA A 81 -1.62 14.65 11.16
C ALA A 81 -2.24 15.70 12.08
#